data_AF-S0EJX1-F1
#
_entry.id   AF-S0EJX1-F1
#
_cell.length_a   1.000
_cell.length_b   1.000
_cell.length_c   1.000
_cell.angle_alpha   90.00
_cell.angle_beta   90.00
_cell.angle_gamma   90.00
#
_symmetry.space_group_name_H-M   'P 1'
#
loop_
_entity.id
_entity.type
_entity.pdbx_description
1 polymer ?
#
loop_
_entity_poly.entity_id
_entity_poly.type
_entity_poly.pdbx_seq_one_letter_code
_entity_poly.pdbx_strand_id
1 'polypeptide(L)'
;MSITWVDGDENNNQAMRSVGFYEHAEAPRVFPSLEIYTTQEVDTRCMICGVSFHISRHRTNGEHPSAAWSSHAGDDIGAYPGSQNCVQPDCTSIPRSGPGPGTSFLSPRNLDSSRSEHISGPNCRSTIAYHGSRISVEAMRECNTYQCLLLRDESWEPEDSELEDFESQSSHVLSGLADAVKSNRRGYYAPQFFPERNKVRYPVMTFLSDGVPAMPFHPTCFEVFKRASIYRYGFVNVKALVSWAQERAAPSMRLPEHAAVKRAKQMQWMHHAGDEFLAANPCFIPGLQDIIDSVQNIYSPDDICSDAAPPALSSTDMFSKFPQEIKLEILLQLDSWDIANLRLSSRAFRHLPQSLFYQLTLRELPWLYEAWTSLPLSFFVTTTAVEQRRIGQRLGEINQEISARRSDDDGSEENAVEIKRLVTWAAKLEERRKQSYKTTPVRLLDRRSTNWTQLRGELARRWGELPGLRNRRRIWNSCQEIMDRAETIPTEERDDDQGLGQWIAY
;
A
#
# COMPACT_ATOMS: atom_id res chain seq x y z
N MET A 1 31.70 -12.16 11.07
CA MET A 1 30.61 -12.56 10.17
C MET A 1 30.36 -11.41 9.21
N SER A 2 30.79 -11.55 7.96
CA SER A 2 30.59 -10.54 6.91
C SER A 2 29.19 -10.75 6.34
N ILE A 3 28.28 -9.81 6.58
CA ILE A 3 27.00 -9.75 5.88
C ILE A 3 27.21 -8.80 4.71
N THR A 4 27.64 -9.37 3.60
CA THR A 4 27.58 -8.73 2.29
C THR A 4 26.12 -8.57 1.89
N TRP A 5 25.68 -7.33 1.65
CA TRP A 5 24.59 -7.09 0.73
C TRP A 5 25.12 -7.44 -0.66
N VAL A 6 24.91 -8.69 -1.07
CA VAL A 6 24.94 -9.04 -2.48
C VAL A 6 23.58 -8.62 -3.00
N ASP A 7 23.57 -7.59 -3.83
CA ASP A 7 22.46 -7.34 -4.71
C ASP A 7 22.13 -8.64 -5.42
N GLY A 8 20.92 -9.16 -5.20
CA GLY A 8 20.29 -10.04 -6.15
C GLY A 8 20.09 -9.23 -7.42
N ASP A 9 21.14 -9.16 -8.24
CA ASP A 9 21.17 -8.54 -9.54
C ASP A 9 20.24 -9.36 -10.45
N GLU A 10 18.94 -9.00 -10.46
CA GLU A 10 17.94 -9.59 -11.36
C GLU A 10 18.21 -9.29 -12.85
N ASN A 11 19.33 -8.62 -13.18
CA ASN A 11 19.69 -8.23 -14.55
C ASN A 11 20.98 -8.86 -15.10
N ASN A 12 21.71 -9.72 -14.38
CA ASN A 12 22.97 -10.25 -14.90
C ASN A 12 22.81 -11.59 -15.62
N ASN A 13 22.33 -11.52 -16.86
CA ASN A 13 22.23 -12.66 -17.76
C ASN A 13 23.31 -12.57 -18.85
N GLN A 14 24.58 -12.86 -18.51
CA GLN A 14 25.61 -13.20 -19.50
C GLN A 14 26.86 -13.82 -18.84
N ALA A 15 26.95 -15.15 -18.86
CA ALA A 15 28.13 -15.94 -19.25
C ALA A 15 28.06 -17.37 -18.67
N MET A 16 27.27 -18.25 -19.29
CA MET A 16 27.65 -19.65 -19.40
C MET A 16 27.54 -20.07 -20.86
N ARG A 17 28.71 -20.32 -21.47
CA ARG A 17 28.86 -20.87 -22.81
C ARG A 17 28.60 -22.37 -22.78
N SER A 18 27.70 -22.80 -23.69
CA SER A 18 27.73 -24.02 -24.50
C SER A 18 27.92 -25.38 -23.83
N VAL A 19 26.84 -26.17 -23.74
CA VAL A 19 26.79 -27.54 -24.29
C VAL A 19 25.37 -27.84 -24.81
N GLY A 20 25.26 -27.91 -26.15
CA GLY A 20 24.45 -28.83 -26.97
C GLY A 20 22.97 -29.17 -26.68
N PHE A 21 22.11 -28.73 -27.61
CA PHE A 21 21.02 -29.46 -28.29
C PHE A 21 19.88 -30.11 -27.47
N TYR A 22 18.66 -29.57 -27.62
CA TYR A 22 17.57 -30.26 -28.30
C TYR A 22 16.61 -29.24 -28.95
N GLU A 23 16.41 -29.41 -30.25
CA GLU A 23 15.61 -28.60 -31.16
C GLU A 23 14.09 -28.87 -31.03
N HIS A 24 13.33 -27.83 -31.35
CA HIS A 24 11.98 -27.83 -31.96
C HIS A 24 10.84 -28.64 -31.31
N ALA A 25 9.90 -27.91 -30.69
CA ALA A 25 8.47 -28.21 -30.84
C ALA A 25 7.69 -26.88 -30.95
N GLU A 26 6.92 -26.78 -32.02
CA GLU A 26 6.24 -25.60 -32.54
C GLU A 26 5.19 -25.03 -31.57
N ALA A 27 5.08 -23.70 -31.54
CA ALA A 27 3.98 -22.99 -30.89
C ALA A 27 2.64 -23.37 -31.55
N PRO A 28 1.58 -23.70 -30.78
CA PRO A 28 0.26 -23.88 -31.36
C PRO A 28 -0.29 -22.55 -31.88
N ARG A 29 -0.82 -22.66 -33.10
CA ARG A 29 -1.36 -21.61 -33.98
C ARG A 29 -2.37 -20.70 -33.29
N VAL A 30 -2.24 -19.42 -33.62
CA VAL A 30 -3.22 -18.33 -33.45
C VAL A 30 -4.61 -18.80 -33.90
N PHE A 31 -5.57 -18.80 -32.97
CA PHE A 31 -6.99 -18.91 -33.32
C PHE A 31 -7.54 -17.51 -33.66
N PRO A 32 -8.36 -17.38 -34.72
CA PRO A 32 -8.83 -16.08 -35.18
C PRO A 32 -9.84 -15.49 -34.20
N SER A 33 -9.71 -14.19 -34.02
CA SER A 33 -10.56 -13.28 -33.27
C SER A 33 -12.04 -13.47 -33.59
N LEU A 34 -12.80 -13.98 -32.63
CA LEU A 34 -14.25 -13.78 -32.60
C LEU A 34 -14.48 -12.43 -31.91
N GLU A 35 -14.82 -11.41 -32.70
CA GLU A 35 -15.27 -10.11 -32.22
C GLU A 35 -16.59 -10.28 -31.46
N ILE A 36 -16.49 -10.47 -30.16
CA ILE A 36 -17.60 -10.24 -29.23
C ILE A 36 -17.29 -8.87 -28.61
N TYR A 37 -18.15 -7.88 -28.90
CA TYR A 37 -18.18 -6.60 -28.19
C TYR A 37 -18.55 -6.85 -26.72
N THR A 38 -17.60 -7.30 -25.90
CA THR A 38 -17.71 -7.28 -24.45
C THR A 38 -17.12 -5.98 -23.94
N THR A 39 -17.94 -5.17 -23.30
CA THR A 39 -17.59 -3.98 -22.52
C THR A 39 -16.30 -4.22 -21.74
N GLN A 40 -15.20 -3.61 -22.17
CA GLN A 40 -13.87 -3.79 -21.62
C GLN A 40 -13.86 -3.15 -20.22
N GLU A 41 -14.00 -3.95 -19.15
CA GLU A 41 -13.70 -3.48 -17.80
C GLU A 41 -12.23 -3.05 -17.78
N VAL A 42 -11.99 -1.74 -17.76
CA VAL A 42 -10.64 -1.19 -17.64
C VAL A 42 -10.18 -1.49 -16.21
N ASP A 43 -9.26 -2.46 -16.06
CA ASP A 43 -8.57 -2.77 -14.81
C ASP A 43 -7.99 -1.46 -14.22
N THR A 44 -8.67 -0.92 -13.22
CA THR A 44 -8.31 0.35 -12.58
C THR A 44 -7.18 0.07 -11.59
N ARG A 45 -6.10 0.86 -11.68
CA ARG A 45 -4.86 0.64 -10.94
C ARG A 45 -4.47 1.87 -10.15
N CYS A 46 -3.77 1.64 -9.05
CA CYS A 46 -3.13 2.70 -8.30
C CYS A 46 -2.09 3.43 -9.16
N MET A 47 -2.23 4.74 -9.29
CA MET A 47 -1.30 5.55 -10.08
C MET A 47 0.09 5.64 -9.45
N ILE A 48 0.22 5.47 -8.13
CA ILE A 48 1.51 5.52 -7.44
C ILE A 48 2.28 4.21 -7.60
N CYS A 49 1.62 3.05 -7.39
CA CYS A 49 2.32 1.77 -7.30
C CYS A 49 2.07 0.82 -8.48
N GLY A 50 1.14 1.16 -9.39
CA GLY A 50 0.79 0.36 -10.57
C GLY A 50 0.02 -0.93 -10.28
N VAL A 51 -0.29 -1.24 -9.01
CA VAL A 51 -1.04 -2.44 -8.61
C VAL A 51 -2.55 -2.20 -8.79
N SER A 52 -3.24 -3.23 -9.26
CA SER A 52 -4.70 -3.23 -9.42
C SER A 52 -5.43 -3.12 -8.08
N PHE A 53 -6.58 -2.46 -8.06
CA PHE A 53 -7.51 -2.46 -6.92
C PHE A 53 -8.36 -3.76 -6.84
N HIS A 54 -8.20 -4.64 -7.83
CA HIS A 54 -8.95 -5.87 -8.01
C HIS A 54 -8.09 -7.09 -7.63
N ILE A 55 -7.57 -7.12 -6.41
CA ILE A 55 -6.78 -8.25 -5.89
C ILE A 55 -7.68 -9.30 -5.26
N SER A 56 -7.43 -10.56 -5.60
CA SER A 56 -8.12 -11.73 -5.05
C SER A 56 -7.21 -12.53 -4.11
N ARG A 57 -7.82 -13.21 -3.12
CA ARG A 57 -7.12 -14.09 -2.19
C ARG A 57 -7.88 -15.41 -1.98
N HIS A 58 -7.17 -16.54 -2.09
CA HIS A 58 -7.65 -17.82 -1.58
C HIS A 58 -7.24 -17.99 -0.12
N ARG A 59 -8.15 -18.51 0.69
CA ARG A 59 -7.86 -18.87 2.08
C ARG A 59 -7.15 -20.22 2.20
N THR A 60 -6.50 -20.44 3.33
CA THR A 60 -6.05 -21.77 3.74
C THR A 60 -7.22 -22.58 4.34
N ASN A 61 -7.04 -23.89 4.51
CA ASN A 61 -8.07 -24.75 5.08
C ASN A 61 -8.46 -24.35 6.53
N GLY A 62 -7.49 -23.83 7.31
CA GLY A 62 -7.72 -23.42 8.70
C GLY A 62 -8.32 -22.02 8.86
N GLU A 63 -8.42 -21.24 7.78
CA GLU A 63 -8.95 -19.88 7.84
C GLU A 63 -10.47 -19.83 7.64
N HIS A 64 -11.12 -18.88 8.33
CA HIS A 64 -12.56 -18.61 8.16
C HIS A 64 -12.90 -18.21 6.71
N PRO A 65 -14.12 -18.51 6.19
CA PRO A 65 -14.52 -18.12 4.83
C PRO A 65 -14.39 -16.63 4.48
N SER A 66 -14.35 -15.73 5.47
CA SER A 66 -14.09 -14.29 5.28
C SER A 66 -12.67 -13.97 4.82
N ALA A 67 -11.74 -14.91 4.99
CA ALA A 67 -10.35 -14.76 4.59
C ALA A 67 -10.13 -14.94 3.07
N ALA A 68 -11.18 -15.28 2.32
CA ALA A 68 -11.13 -15.37 0.86
C ALA A 68 -12.04 -14.32 0.22
N TRP A 69 -11.56 -13.68 -0.84
CA TRP A 69 -12.31 -12.71 -1.63
C TRP A 69 -11.89 -12.75 -3.10
N SER A 70 -12.80 -12.33 -3.97
CA SER A 70 -12.57 -12.21 -5.41
C SER A 70 -12.96 -10.81 -5.87
N SER A 71 -12.25 -10.31 -6.87
CA SER A 71 -12.38 -8.96 -7.38
C SER A 71 -13.28 -8.82 -8.61
N HIS A 72 -13.78 -9.93 -9.17
CA HIS A 72 -14.75 -9.92 -10.27
C HIS A 72 -16.16 -9.59 -9.74
N ALA A 73 -16.38 -8.30 -9.56
CA ALA A 73 -17.46 -7.46 -10.06
C ALA A 73 -18.69 -8.07 -10.80
N GLY A 74 -18.84 -9.36 -11.09
CA GLY A 74 -20.11 -9.89 -11.60
C GLY A 74 -21.14 -10.12 -10.48
N ASP A 75 -22.19 -9.29 -10.40
CA ASP A 75 -23.43 -9.70 -9.73
C ASP A 75 -23.86 -11.08 -10.26
N ASP A 76 -24.13 -11.98 -9.32
CA ASP A 76 -24.31 -13.42 -9.45
C ASP A 76 -23.03 -14.25 -9.49
N ILE A 77 -22.92 -15.09 -8.45
CA ILE A 77 -21.97 -16.19 -8.35
C ILE A 77 -20.62 -15.55 -7.99
N GLY A 78 -20.05 -15.74 -6.81
CA GLY A 78 -19.69 -17.10 -6.42
C GLY A 78 -18.92 -17.84 -7.52
N ALA A 79 -18.44 -17.14 -8.56
CA ALA A 79 -17.46 -17.62 -9.50
C ALA A 79 -16.15 -17.58 -8.73
N TYR A 80 -16.08 -18.46 -7.72
CA TYR A 80 -14.89 -19.26 -7.59
C TYR A 80 -14.60 -19.73 -9.00
N PRO A 81 -13.47 -19.35 -9.59
CA PRO A 81 -13.05 -19.98 -10.81
C PRO A 81 -13.19 -21.46 -10.54
N GLY A 82 -13.95 -22.15 -11.39
CA GLY A 82 -14.11 -23.58 -11.35
C GLY A 82 -12.72 -24.20 -11.34
N SER A 83 -12.20 -24.43 -10.15
CA SER A 83 -11.14 -25.38 -9.88
C SER A 83 -11.73 -26.76 -9.71
N GLN A 84 -12.89 -27.03 -10.33
CA GLN A 84 -13.15 -28.40 -10.76
C GLN A 84 -11.93 -28.99 -11.51
N ASN A 85 -11.00 -28.15 -11.99
CA ASN A 85 -9.75 -28.53 -12.64
C ASN A 85 -8.44 -28.01 -12.00
N CYS A 86 -8.39 -27.58 -10.72
CA CYS A 86 -7.06 -27.40 -10.11
C CYS A 86 -6.47 -28.78 -9.81
N VAL A 87 -5.78 -29.35 -10.79
CA VAL A 87 -5.21 -30.71 -10.77
C VAL A 87 -4.01 -30.87 -9.82
N GLN A 88 -3.76 -29.89 -8.94
CA GLN A 88 -2.66 -29.97 -7.99
C GLN A 88 -3.07 -30.86 -6.80
N PRO A 89 -2.23 -31.82 -6.39
CA PRO A 89 -2.59 -32.87 -5.44
C PRO A 89 -2.99 -32.37 -4.04
N ASP A 90 -2.60 -31.14 -3.69
CA ASP A 90 -2.86 -30.54 -2.37
C ASP A 90 -4.03 -29.54 -2.38
N CYS A 91 -4.70 -29.34 -3.51
CA CYS A 91 -5.83 -28.41 -3.62
C CYS A 91 -7.14 -29.12 -3.30
N THR A 92 -8.01 -28.44 -2.55
CA THR A 92 -9.33 -28.98 -2.18
C THR A 92 -10.44 -28.06 -2.66
N SER A 93 -11.56 -28.65 -3.08
CA SER A 93 -12.78 -27.93 -3.42
C SER A 93 -13.82 -28.15 -2.32
N ILE A 94 -14.21 -27.08 -1.62
CA ILE A 94 -15.18 -27.15 -0.52
C ILE A 94 -16.50 -26.54 -0.98
N PRO A 95 -17.65 -27.24 -0.87
CA PRO A 95 -18.95 -26.63 -1.16
C PRO A 95 -19.21 -25.43 -0.24
N ARG A 96 -19.59 -24.27 -0.80
CA ARG A 96 -20.02 -23.12 0.00
C ARG A 96 -21.54 -23.13 0.19
N SER A 97 -21.96 -23.31 1.44
CA SER A 97 -23.33 -23.08 1.87
C SER A 97 -23.53 -21.58 2.13
N GLY A 98 -24.15 -20.87 1.18
CA GLY A 98 -24.59 -19.49 1.38
C GLY A 98 -23.61 -18.37 0.96
N PRO A 99 -24.04 -17.11 1.07
CA PRO A 99 -23.25 -15.93 0.73
C PRO A 99 -22.00 -15.83 1.62
N GLY A 100 -20.82 -15.65 1.01
CA GLY A 100 -19.58 -15.41 1.75
C GLY A 100 -19.60 -14.10 2.56
N PRO A 101 -18.70 -13.93 3.55
CA PRO A 101 -18.54 -12.65 4.23
C PRO A 101 -18.09 -11.58 3.21
N GLY A 102 -18.90 -10.54 3.03
CA GLY A 102 -18.74 -9.53 1.95
C GLY A 102 -19.83 -9.57 0.87
N THR A 103 -20.61 -10.65 0.80
CA THR A 103 -21.83 -10.73 -0.02
C THR A 103 -23.05 -10.45 0.85
N SER A 104 -23.27 -9.18 1.19
CA SER A 104 -24.54 -8.76 1.80
C SER A 104 -25.63 -8.77 0.73
N PHE A 105 -26.69 -9.54 0.98
CA PHE A 105 -27.99 -9.58 0.29
C PHE A 105 -28.03 -10.07 -1.17
N LEU A 106 -28.44 -11.33 -1.38
CA LEU A 106 -29.31 -11.71 -2.51
C LEU A 106 -30.23 -12.91 -2.16
N SER A 107 -31.41 -12.87 -2.77
CA SER A 107 -32.65 -13.63 -2.57
C SER A 107 -32.55 -15.17 -2.47
N PRO A 108 -33.49 -15.83 -1.76
CA PRO A 108 -33.52 -17.27 -1.52
C PRO A 108 -33.84 -18.16 -2.75
N ARG A 109 -33.73 -17.64 -3.98
CA ARG A 109 -34.24 -18.34 -5.19
C ARG A 109 -33.20 -18.98 -6.11
N ASN A 110 -31.91 -19.02 -5.76
CA ASN A 110 -30.91 -19.78 -6.53
C ASN A 110 -29.83 -20.43 -5.64
N LEU A 111 -30.28 -21.26 -4.70
CA LEU A 111 -29.44 -22.24 -3.98
C LEU A 111 -29.30 -23.50 -4.83
N ASP A 112 -28.65 -23.40 -6.01
CA ASP A 112 -28.24 -24.61 -6.71
C ASP A 112 -26.85 -25.07 -6.24
N SER A 113 -26.75 -26.36 -6.09
CA SER A 113 -25.80 -27.19 -5.34
C SER A 113 -24.35 -27.25 -5.88
N SER A 114 -23.91 -26.29 -6.71
CA SER A 114 -22.67 -26.43 -7.51
C SER A 114 -21.52 -25.47 -7.16
N ARG A 115 -21.64 -24.64 -6.11
CA ARG A 115 -20.60 -23.63 -5.79
C ARG A 115 -19.52 -24.22 -4.87
N SER A 116 -18.41 -24.68 -5.45
CA SER A 116 -17.23 -25.10 -4.69
C SER A 116 -16.18 -23.99 -4.61
N GLU A 117 -15.75 -23.66 -3.39
CA GLU A 117 -14.59 -22.81 -3.10
C GLU A 117 -13.28 -23.58 -3.30
N HIS A 118 -12.33 -22.96 -4.00
CA HIS A 118 -10.97 -23.47 -4.13
C HIS A 118 -10.14 -23.13 -2.89
N ILE A 119 -9.62 -24.15 -2.22
CA ILE A 119 -8.63 -24.03 -1.16
C ILE A 119 -7.27 -24.39 -1.75
N SER A 120 -6.41 -23.39 -1.92
CA SER A 120 -5.06 -23.57 -2.43
C SER A 120 -4.22 -24.40 -1.46
N GLY A 121 -3.70 -25.53 -1.94
CA GLY A 121 -2.60 -26.22 -1.29
C GLY A 121 -1.28 -25.45 -1.39
N PRO A 122 -0.24 -25.81 -0.61
CA PRO A 122 1.06 -25.11 -0.59
C PRO A 122 1.72 -24.98 -1.97
N ASN A 123 1.53 -26.00 -2.82
CA ASN A 123 2.12 -26.09 -4.15
C ASN A 123 1.19 -25.60 -5.28
N CYS A 124 0.05 -25.01 -4.94
CA CYS A 124 -0.87 -24.50 -5.93
C CYS A 124 -0.18 -23.46 -6.83
N ARG A 125 -0.44 -23.55 -8.14
CA ARG A 125 0.12 -22.66 -9.18
C ARG A 125 -0.93 -21.79 -9.84
N SER A 126 -2.15 -21.79 -9.32
CA SER A 126 -3.21 -20.95 -9.83
C SER A 126 -2.86 -19.47 -9.66
N THR A 127 -3.04 -18.69 -10.72
CA THR A 127 -2.76 -17.24 -10.78
C THR A 127 -4.01 -16.38 -10.65
N ILE A 128 -5.15 -17.00 -10.32
CA ILE A 128 -6.44 -16.32 -10.18
C ILE A 128 -6.56 -15.52 -8.88
N ALA A 129 -5.77 -15.85 -7.86
CA ALA A 129 -5.75 -15.19 -6.55
C ALA A 129 -4.43 -15.44 -5.84
N TYR A 130 -4.02 -14.55 -4.93
CA TYR A 130 -2.89 -14.84 -4.03
C TYR A 130 -3.27 -15.91 -3.01
N HIS A 131 -2.27 -16.66 -2.54
CA HIS A 131 -2.50 -17.87 -1.76
C HIS A 131 -2.34 -17.56 -0.28
N GLY A 132 -3.31 -17.94 0.53
CA GLY A 132 -3.31 -17.62 1.96
C GLY A 132 -2.13 -18.24 2.73
N SER A 133 -1.52 -19.29 2.21
CA SER A 133 -0.30 -19.89 2.77
C SER A 133 0.96 -19.05 2.57
N ARG A 134 0.94 -18.11 1.61
CA ARG A 134 2.07 -17.23 1.27
C ARG A 134 1.86 -15.80 1.75
N ILE A 135 0.61 -15.39 1.97
CA ILE A 135 0.28 -14.07 2.51
C ILE A 135 -0.97 -14.11 3.38
N SER A 136 -0.89 -13.55 4.59
CA SER A 136 -2.00 -13.52 5.54
C SER A 136 -3.05 -12.46 5.17
N VAL A 137 -4.26 -12.60 5.73
CA VAL A 137 -5.31 -11.56 5.61
C VAL A 137 -4.83 -10.23 6.16
N GLU A 138 -4.16 -10.27 7.31
CA GLU A 138 -3.61 -9.09 7.97
C GLU A 138 -2.57 -8.38 7.11
N ALA A 139 -1.68 -9.14 6.45
CA ALA A 139 -0.71 -8.59 5.53
C ALA A 139 -1.36 -7.96 4.28
N MET A 140 -2.55 -8.41 3.85
CA MET A 140 -3.29 -7.86 2.70
C MET A 140 -4.33 -6.80 3.07
N ARG A 141 -4.35 -6.33 4.31
CA ARG A 141 -5.30 -5.32 4.78
C ARG A 141 -5.33 -4.12 3.81
N GLU A 142 -6.52 -3.73 3.38
CA GLU A 142 -6.77 -2.56 2.52
C GLU A 142 -6.14 -2.63 1.11
N CYS A 143 -5.69 -3.79 0.64
CA CYS A 143 -5.11 -3.92 -0.71
C CYS A 143 -6.07 -3.63 -1.86
N ASN A 144 -7.39 -3.60 -1.58
CA ASN A 144 -8.46 -3.31 -2.53
C ASN A 144 -9.16 -1.97 -2.23
N THR A 145 -8.71 -1.25 -1.21
CA THR A 145 -9.24 0.05 -0.83
C THR A 145 -8.49 1.12 -1.60
N TYR A 146 -9.22 2.06 -2.18
CA TYR A 146 -8.67 3.16 -2.93
C TYR A 146 -9.36 4.48 -2.63
N GLN A 147 -8.61 5.53 -2.88
CA GLN A 147 -8.98 6.92 -2.68
C GLN A 147 -8.51 7.68 -3.90
N CYS A 148 -9.11 8.85 -4.13
CA CYS A 148 -8.72 9.73 -5.20
C CYS A 148 -8.24 11.06 -4.63
N LEU A 149 -7.32 11.69 -5.34
CA LEU A 149 -7.04 13.12 -5.19
C LEU A 149 -7.90 13.90 -6.20
N LEU A 150 -8.56 14.94 -5.70
CA LEU A 150 -9.52 15.77 -6.42
C LEU A 150 -9.06 17.24 -6.36
N LEU A 151 -9.44 18.02 -7.36
CA LEU A 151 -9.41 19.48 -7.24
C LEU A 151 -10.48 19.92 -6.23
N ARG A 152 -10.11 20.78 -5.30
CA ARG A 152 -11.01 21.32 -4.28
C ARG A 152 -12.09 22.20 -4.92
N ASP A 153 -13.33 21.95 -4.54
CA ASP A 153 -14.45 22.84 -4.84
C ASP A 153 -14.45 24.00 -3.83
N GLU A 154 -14.47 25.25 -4.31
CA GLU A 154 -14.48 26.45 -3.47
C GLU A 154 -15.71 26.53 -2.57
N SER A 155 -16.82 25.93 -2.99
CA SER A 155 -18.07 25.86 -2.23
C SER A 155 -18.08 24.74 -1.19
N TRP A 156 -17.03 23.91 -1.11
CA TRP A 156 -16.91 22.86 -0.11
C TRP A 156 -16.29 23.42 1.18
N GLU A 157 -17.08 23.38 2.25
CA GLU A 157 -16.70 23.79 3.60
C GLU A 157 -16.51 22.53 4.48
N PRO A 158 -15.28 21.98 4.54
CA PRO A 158 -14.97 20.87 5.44
C PRO A 158 -14.91 21.34 6.90
N GLU A 159 -15.18 20.43 7.84
CA GLU A 159 -14.78 20.64 9.23
C GLU A 159 -13.25 20.49 9.34
N ASP A 160 -12.57 21.31 10.17
CA ASP A 160 -11.10 21.27 10.33
C ASP A 160 -10.59 19.87 10.71
N SER A 161 -11.35 19.12 11.50
CA SER A 161 -11.00 17.75 11.90
C SER A 161 -11.05 16.72 10.77
N GLU A 162 -11.64 17.08 9.63
CA GLU A 162 -11.73 16.23 8.45
C GLU A 162 -10.59 16.49 7.45
N LEU A 163 -9.80 17.55 7.64
CA LEU A 163 -8.68 17.88 6.76
C LEU A 163 -7.38 17.24 7.24
N GLU A 164 -6.65 16.63 6.30
CA GLU A 164 -5.24 16.35 6.49
C GLU A 164 -4.43 17.65 6.38
N ASP A 165 -3.29 17.74 7.08
CA ASP A 165 -2.48 18.97 7.15
C ASP A 165 -2.17 19.59 5.77
N PHE A 166 -1.92 18.76 4.76
CA PHE A 166 -1.61 19.24 3.40
C PHE A 166 -2.82 19.81 2.66
N GLU A 167 -4.04 19.36 2.96
CA GLU A 167 -5.27 19.82 2.29
C GLU A 167 -5.58 21.28 2.65
N SER A 168 -5.12 21.74 3.81
CA SER A 168 -5.25 23.13 4.24
C SER A 168 -4.42 24.11 3.39
N GLN A 169 -3.32 23.63 2.79
CA GLN A 169 -2.37 24.44 2.02
C GLN A 169 -2.39 24.10 0.52
N SER A 170 -3.31 23.24 0.09
CA SER A 170 -3.39 22.73 -1.28
C SER A 170 -4.73 23.06 -1.92
N SER A 171 -4.72 23.27 -3.24
CA SER A 171 -5.93 23.27 -4.07
C SER A 171 -6.49 21.86 -4.28
N HIS A 172 -5.86 20.82 -3.73
CA HIS A 172 -6.26 19.44 -3.89
C HIS A 172 -6.65 18.80 -2.56
N VAL A 173 -7.70 17.98 -2.63
CA VAL A 173 -8.31 17.33 -1.47
C VAL A 173 -8.54 15.85 -1.76
N LEU A 174 -8.59 15.05 -0.71
CA LEU A 174 -8.87 13.63 -0.79
C LEU A 174 -10.37 13.40 -0.95
N SER A 175 -10.73 12.46 -1.81
CA SER A 175 -12.06 11.85 -1.78
C SER A 175 -12.23 10.98 -0.52
N GLY A 176 -13.44 10.45 -0.31
CA GLY A 176 -13.64 9.36 0.64
C GLY A 176 -12.86 8.09 0.26
N LEU A 177 -13.24 6.97 0.85
CA LEU A 177 -12.73 5.66 0.47
C LEU A 177 -13.74 4.92 -0.41
N ALA A 178 -13.23 4.17 -1.37
CA ALA A 178 -13.95 3.13 -2.08
C ALA A 178 -13.21 1.80 -1.92
N ASP A 179 -13.94 0.69 -1.93
CA ASP A 179 -13.37 -0.65 -1.99
C ASP A 179 -13.71 -1.25 -3.36
N ALA A 180 -13.04 -2.34 -3.75
CA ALA A 180 -13.21 -3.04 -5.03
C ALA A 180 -14.64 -2.94 -5.58
N VAL A 181 -14.76 -2.32 -6.76
CA VAL A 181 -16.02 -2.03 -7.45
C VAL A 181 -16.78 -3.34 -7.66
N LYS A 182 -18.01 -3.41 -7.15
CA LYS A 182 -19.00 -4.36 -7.66
C LYS A 182 -19.47 -3.78 -8.99
N SER A 183 -18.99 -4.29 -10.12
CA SER A 183 -19.79 -4.16 -11.32
C SER A 183 -21.09 -4.93 -11.09
N ASN A 184 -22.07 -4.67 -11.91
CA ASN A 184 -23.16 -5.61 -12.04
C ASN A 184 -23.30 -5.90 -13.52
N ARG A 185 -24.15 -6.85 -13.87
CA ARG A 185 -24.38 -7.28 -15.27
C ARG A 185 -24.77 -6.15 -16.23
N ARG A 186 -24.98 -4.92 -15.76
CA ARG A 186 -25.26 -3.72 -16.57
C ARG A 186 -24.06 -2.76 -16.73
N GLY A 187 -22.89 -3.05 -16.16
CA GLY A 187 -21.63 -2.38 -16.51
C GLY A 187 -21.46 -0.91 -16.06
N TYR A 188 -22.37 -0.35 -15.26
CA TYR A 188 -22.34 1.07 -14.89
C TYR A 188 -22.67 1.31 -13.42
N TYR A 189 -21.74 1.01 -12.50
CA TYR A 189 -21.72 1.71 -11.22
C TYR A 189 -20.38 2.41 -11.05
N ALA A 190 -20.43 3.74 -11.05
CA ALA A 190 -19.34 4.53 -10.50
C ALA A 190 -19.16 4.15 -9.02
N PRO A 191 -17.94 3.89 -8.56
CA PRO A 191 -17.71 3.55 -7.17
C PRO A 191 -18.19 4.67 -6.27
N GLN A 192 -18.95 4.28 -5.25
CA GLN A 192 -19.40 5.23 -4.25
C GLN A 192 -18.34 5.38 -3.16
N PHE A 193 -17.90 6.61 -2.94
CA PHE A 193 -16.90 6.95 -1.93
C PHE A 193 -17.55 7.32 -0.60
N PHE A 194 -16.93 6.90 0.49
CA PHE A 194 -17.40 7.11 1.86
C PHE A 194 -16.25 7.49 2.81
N PRO A 195 -16.41 8.53 3.64
CA PRO A 195 -17.50 9.51 3.60
C PRO A 195 -17.47 10.34 2.31
N GLU A 196 -18.59 10.96 1.95
CA GLU A 196 -18.60 11.93 0.86
C GLU A 196 -17.73 13.13 1.25
N ARG A 197 -16.83 13.53 0.35
CA ARG A 197 -15.92 14.66 0.52
C ARG A 197 -15.93 15.48 -0.75
N ASN A 198 -15.69 16.78 -0.63
CA ASN A 198 -15.68 17.71 -1.76
C ASN A 198 -17.00 17.71 -2.57
N LYS A 199 -18.13 17.33 -1.94
CA LYS A 199 -19.43 17.10 -2.61
C LYS A 199 -19.37 16.06 -3.75
N VAL A 200 -18.32 15.24 -3.78
CA VAL A 200 -18.07 14.24 -4.80
C VAL A 200 -18.30 12.85 -4.22
N ARG A 201 -19.40 12.24 -4.65
CA ARG A 201 -19.79 10.88 -4.28
C ARG A 201 -19.29 9.82 -5.28
N TYR A 202 -19.09 10.23 -6.53
CA TYR A 202 -18.74 9.38 -7.68
C TYR A 202 -17.65 10.05 -8.56
N PRO A 203 -16.40 10.15 -8.09
CA PRO A 203 -15.31 10.68 -8.90
C PRO A 203 -15.07 9.76 -10.11
N VAL A 204 -14.85 10.38 -11.27
CA VAL A 204 -14.56 9.67 -12.51
C VAL A 204 -13.08 9.27 -12.50
N MET A 205 -12.81 7.96 -12.40
CA MET A 205 -11.44 7.41 -12.32
C MET A 205 -10.73 7.30 -13.68
N THR A 206 -11.40 7.72 -14.74
CA THR A 206 -10.89 7.78 -16.12
C THR A 206 -10.68 9.24 -16.50
N PHE A 207 -9.48 9.60 -16.97
CA PHE A 207 -9.22 10.88 -17.64
C PHE A 207 -9.89 10.97 -19.03
N LEU A 208 -11.05 10.32 -19.22
CA LEU A 208 -11.84 10.41 -20.44
C LEU A 208 -12.85 11.55 -20.25
N SER A 209 -12.41 12.70 -20.74
CA SER A 209 -13.10 13.92 -21.23
C SER A 209 -14.34 14.52 -20.53
N ASP A 210 -15.11 13.80 -19.72
CA ASP A 210 -16.48 14.24 -19.37
C ASP A 210 -16.78 14.22 -17.85
N GLY A 211 -15.77 14.43 -16.98
CA GLY A 211 -15.96 14.53 -15.52
C GLY A 211 -14.78 15.12 -14.75
N VAL A 212 -14.95 15.36 -13.44
CA VAL A 212 -13.88 15.87 -12.56
C VAL A 212 -12.71 14.86 -12.57
N PRO A 213 -11.53 15.22 -13.10
CA PRO A 213 -10.41 14.30 -13.19
C PRO A 213 -9.94 13.93 -11.79
N ALA A 214 -9.96 12.63 -11.49
CA ALA A 214 -9.58 12.10 -10.18
C ALA A 214 -8.38 11.16 -10.34
N MET A 215 -7.35 11.35 -9.50
CA MET A 215 -6.16 10.49 -9.52
C MET A 215 -6.31 9.36 -8.49
N PRO A 216 -6.57 8.09 -8.89
CA PRO A 216 -6.77 7.00 -7.94
C PRO A 216 -5.47 6.40 -7.39
N PHE A 217 -5.46 6.06 -6.11
CA PHE A 217 -4.37 5.37 -5.42
C PHE A 217 -4.87 4.57 -4.20
N HIS A 218 -4.06 3.63 -3.72
CA HIS A 218 -4.28 3.05 -2.39
C HIS A 218 -3.95 4.11 -1.33
N PRO A 219 -4.76 4.28 -0.26
CA PRO A 219 -4.44 5.19 0.83
C PRO A 219 -3.05 4.94 1.42
N THR A 220 -2.68 3.67 1.55
CA THR A 220 -1.36 3.24 2.04
C THR A 220 -0.21 3.65 1.12
N CYS A 221 -0.43 3.70 -0.20
CA CYS A 221 0.57 4.21 -1.15
C CYS A 221 0.72 5.73 -1.05
N PHE A 222 -0.38 6.45 -0.82
CA PHE A 222 -0.32 7.90 -0.61
C PHE A 222 0.36 8.26 0.71
N GLU A 223 0.16 7.47 1.77
CA GLU A 223 0.94 7.62 3.01
C GLU A 223 2.44 7.44 2.75
N VAL A 224 2.86 6.46 1.96
CA VAL A 224 4.27 6.31 1.54
C VAL A 224 4.76 7.55 0.78
N PHE A 225 3.94 8.11 -0.12
CA PHE A 225 4.26 9.35 -0.82
C PHE A 225 4.41 10.54 0.13
N LYS A 226 3.51 10.71 1.10
CA LYS A 226 3.62 11.76 2.13
C LYS A 226 4.97 11.67 2.85
N ARG A 227 5.37 10.47 3.26
CA ARG A 227 6.67 10.25 3.92
C ARG A 227 7.85 10.56 3.01
N ALA A 228 7.82 10.09 1.77
CA ALA A 228 8.87 10.36 0.79
C ALA A 228 9.00 11.86 0.49
N SER A 229 7.87 12.55 0.36
CA SER A 229 7.82 14.00 0.12
C SER A 229 8.32 14.80 1.30
N ILE A 230 7.91 14.46 2.53
CA ILE A 230 8.41 15.13 3.75
C ILE A 230 9.91 14.90 3.91
N TYR A 231 10.39 13.68 3.63
CA TYR A 231 11.82 13.38 3.70
C TYR A 231 12.65 14.21 2.70
N ARG A 232 12.10 14.47 1.50
CA ARG A 232 12.80 15.23 0.43
C ARG A 232 12.64 16.75 0.55
N TYR A 233 11.43 17.23 0.81
CA TYR A 233 11.07 18.65 0.72
C TYR A 233 10.72 19.29 2.07
N GLY A 234 10.54 18.50 3.14
CA GLY A 234 10.02 18.97 4.43
C GLY A 234 8.50 19.18 4.49
N PHE A 235 7.79 18.99 3.37
CA PHE A 235 6.33 19.09 3.29
C PHE A 235 5.76 18.08 2.27
N VAL A 236 4.43 17.93 2.24
CA VAL A 236 3.74 17.07 1.26
C VAL A 236 3.48 17.83 -0.04
N ASN A 237 4.26 17.56 -1.08
CA ASN A 237 4.21 18.24 -2.37
C ASN A 237 3.21 17.57 -3.32
N VAL A 238 1.92 17.77 -3.03
CA VAL A 238 0.83 17.22 -3.84
C VAL A 238 0.81 17.80 -5.26
N LYS A 239 1.24 19.06 -5.45
CA LYS A 239 1.35 19.69 -6.77
C LYS A 239 2.26 18.88 -7.69
N ALA A 240 3.44 18.45 -7.21
CA ALA A 240 4.34 17.59 -7.98
C ALA A 240 3.70 16.26 -8.40
N LEU A 241 2.94 15.63 -7.50
CA LEU A 241 2.22 14.38 -7.79
C LEU A 241 1.18 14.56 -8.90
N VAL A 242 0.41 15.65 -8.84
CA VAL A 242 -0.64 15.96 -9.81
C VAL A 242 -0.05 16.31 -11.18
N SER A 243 0.97 17.17 -11.22
CA SER A 243 1.63 17.56 -12.48
C SER A 243 2.23 16.35 -13.17
N TRP A 244 2.88 15.44 -12.43
CA TRP A 244 3.34 14.18 -12.99
C TRP A 244 2.19 13.31 -13.51
N ALA A 245 1.09 13.22 -12.76
CA ALA A 245 -0.07 12.42 -13.13
C ALA A 245 -0.75 12.91 -14.43
N GLN A 246 -0.75 14.22 -14.67
CA GLN A 246 -1.25 14.85 -15.91
C GLN A 246 -0.37 14.50 -17.11
N GLU A 247 0.96 14.56 -16.94
CA GLU A 247 1.93 14.33 -18.02
C GLU A 247 2.34 12.85 -18.22
N ARG A 248 1.83 11.93 -17.40
CA ARG A 248 2.26 10.50 -17.38
C ARG A 248 2.17 9.76 -18.72
N ALA A 249 1.35 10.25 -19.65
CA ALA A 249 1.21 9.65 -20.98
C ALA A 249 2.49 9.83 -21.81
N ALA A 250 3.24 10.91 -21.55
CA ALA A 250 4.51 11.19 -22.21
C ALA A 250 5.55 10.10 -21.90
N PRO A 251 6.35 9.65 -22.90
CA PRO A 251 7.37 8.64 -22.69
C PRO A 251 8.38 8.97 -21.58
N SER A 252 8.76 10.25 -21.44
CA SER A 252 9.66 10.75 -20.38
C SER A 252 9.07 10.63 -18.99
N MET A 253 7.74 10.61 -18.87
CA MET A 253 7.02 10.58 -17.59
C MET A 253 6.65 9.17 -17.13
N ARG A 254 6.95 8.14 -17.95
CA ARG A 254 6.72 6.74 -17.58
C ARG A 254 7.69 6.32 -16.48
N LEU A 255 7.14 5.74 -15.42
CA LEU A 255 7.93 5.16 -14.34
C LEU A 255 8.54 3.82 -14.79
N PRO A 256 9.74 3.46 -14.32
CA PRO A 256 10.26 2.10 -14.42
C PRO A 256 9.33 1.15 -13.66
N GLU A 257 8.67 0.25 -14.39
CA GLU A 257 7.79 -0.75 -13.78
C GLU A 257 8.62 -1.87 -13.16
N HIS A 258 8.31 -2.21 -11.90
CA HIS A 258 8.87 -3.39 -11.25
C HIS A 258 8.49 -4.66 -12.02
N ALA A 259 9.42 -5.61 -12.20
CA ALA A 259 9.21 -6.82 -12.99
C ALA A 259 7.94 -7.60 -12.60
N ALA A 260 7.69 -7.76 -11.30
CA ALA A 260 6.47 -8.34 -10.74
C ALA A 260 5.17 -7.64 -11.21
N VAL A 261 5.14 -6.30 -11.21
CA VAL A 261 3.97 -5.52 -11.69
C VAL A 261 3.75 -5.77 -13.18
N LYS A 262 4.83 -5.72 -13.97
CA LYS A 262 4.78 -5.96 -15.42
C LYS A 262 4.24 -7.37 -15.75
N ARG A 263 4.65 -8.40 -14.99
CA ARG A 263 4.14 -9.78 -15.15
C ARG A 263 2.68 -9.92 -14.74
N ALA A 264 2.26 -9.21 -13.70
CA ALA A 264 0.89 -9.25 -13.19
C ALA A 264 -0.11 -8.51 -14.10
N LYS A 265 0.36 -7.47 -14.79
CA LYS A 265 -0.43 -6.60 -15.68
C LYS A 265 -0.78 -7.28 -17.00
N GLN A 266 -1.82 -8.12 -17.00
CA GLN A 266 -2.42 -8.72 -18.19
C GLN A 266 -3.83 -8.12 -18.43
N MET A 267 -4.67 -8.78 -19.23
CA MET A 267 -6.09 -8.39 -19.37
C MET A 267 -6.81 -8.35 -18.02
N GLN A 268 -6.46 -9.28 -17.13
CA GLN A 268 -6.81 -9.28 -15.71
C GLN A 268 -5.54 -9.31 -14.87
N TRP A 269 -5.61 -8.84 -13.63
CA TRP A 269 -4.48 -8.91 -12.72
C TRP A 269 -4.13 -10.36 -12.39
N MET A 270 -2.89 -10.76 -12.67
CA MET A 270 -2.39 -12.12 -12.42
C MET A 270 -1.64 -12.20 -11.09
N HIS A 271 -2.00 -13.19 -10.28
CA HIS A 271 -1.50 -13.39 -8.92
C HIS A 271 -0.39 -14.44 -8.90
N HIS A 272 0.79 -14.07 -9.37
CA HIS A 272 1.92 -14.99 -9.48
C HIS A 272 2.52 -15.34 -8.12
N ALA A 273 3.02 -16.57 -7.99
CA ALA A 273 3.75 -17.04 -6.83
C ALA A 273 5.03 -16.21 -6.61
N GLY A 274 5.27 -15.75 -5.38
CA GLY A 274 6.43 -14.91 -5.02
C GLY A 274 6.20 -13.41 -5.18
N ASP A 275 5.13 -13.02 -5.88
CA ASP A 275 4.74 -11.62 -6.10
C ASP A 275 3.71 -11.12 -5.07
N GLU A 276 3.43 -11.90 -4.02
CA GLU A 276 2.42 -11.56 -3.00
C GLU A 276 2.70 -10.22 -2.31
N PHE A 277 3.97 -9.83 -2.22
CA PHE A 277 4.38 -8.54 -1.66
C PHE A 277 3.75 -7.34 -2.39
N LEU A 278 3.31 -7.47 -3.64
CA LEU A 278 2.61 -6.39 -4.35
C LEU A 278 1.30 -5.98 -3.66
N ALA A 279 0.62 -6.94 -3.02
CA ALA A 279 -0.63 -6.71 -2.31
C ALA A 279 -0.45 -6.59 -0.79
N ALA A 280 0.79 -6.63 -0.29
CA ALA A 280 1.06 -6.49 1.13
C ALA A 280 0.96 -5.01 1.56
N ASN A 281 0.31 -4.76 2.69
CA ASN A 281 0.13 -3.43 3.26
C ASN A 281 1.50 -2.84 3.65
N PRO A 282 1.90 -1.68 3.09
CA PRO A 282 3.19 -1.08 3.41
C PRO A 282 3.18 -0.35 4.76
N CYS A 283 2.03 -0.02 5.34
CA CYS A 283 1.94 0.72 6.61
C CYS A 283 1.91 -0.24 7.81
N PHE A 284 1.08 -1.28 7.75
CA PHE A 284 0.92 -2.29 8.80
C PHE A 284 1.65 -3.57 8.39
N ILE A 285 2.85 -3.77 8.94
CA ILE A 285 3.76 -4.83 8.51
C ILE A 285 3.84 -5.88 9.63
N PRO A 286 3.20 -7.06 9.46
CA PRO A 286 3.32 -8.16 10.41
C PRO A 286 4.80 -8.56 10.61
N GLY A 287 5.19 -8.79 11.86
CA GLY A 287 6.55 -9.19 12.24
C GLY A 287 7.58 -8.06 12.34
N LEU A 288 7.28 -6.84 11.87
CA LEU A 288 8.21 -5.71 11.99
C LEU A 288 8.37 -5.24 13.45
N GLN A 289 7.28 -5.23 14.22
CA GLN A 289 7.34 -4.84 15.63
C GLN A 289 8.20 -5.80 16.46
N ASP A 290 8.16 -7.11 16.18
CA ASP A 290 9.02 -8.09 16.85
C ASP A 290 10.52 -7.76 16.64
N ILE A 291 10.88 -7.30 15.44
CA ILE A 291 12.26 -6.87 15.14
C ILE A 291 12.58 -5.61 15.93
N ILE A 292 11.69 -4.62 15.91
CA ILE A 292 11.85 -3.36 16.65
C ILE A 292 12.04 -3.62 18.14
N ASP A 293 11.21 -4.47 18.74
CA ASP A 293 11.30 -4.84 20.16
C ASP A 293 12.61 -5.57 20.48
N SER A 294 13.08 -6.44 19.58
CA SER A 294 14.32 -7.19 19.79
C SER A 294 15.58 -6.32 19.84
N VAL A 295 15.55 -5.12 19.26
CA VAL A 295 16.69 -4.19 19.19
C VAL A 295 16.63 -3.08 20.23
N GLN A 296 15.51 -2.98 20.94
CA GLN A 296 15.27 -2.03 22.02
C GLN A 296 15.68 -2.66 23.35
N ASN A 297 16.97 -2.98 23.54
CA ASN A 297 17.54 -3.36 24.84
C ASN A 297 19.05 -3.63 24.73
N ILE A 298 19.91 -2.62 24.95
CA ILE A 298 21.23 -2.79 25.60
C ILE A 298 21.62 -1.46 26.29
N TYR A 299 21.61 -1.46 27.62
CA TYR A 299 22.48 -0.60 28.41
C TYR A 299 23.93 -1.05 28.17
N SER A 300 24.71 -0.24 27.46
CA SER A 300 26.07 0.09 27.91
C SER A 300 26.53 1.37 27.20
N PRO A 301 26.70 2.48 27.92
CA PRO A 301 27.35 3.70 27.40
C PRO A 301 28.74 3.44 26.82
N ASP A 302 29.36 2.29 27.13
CA ASP A 302 30.73 1.93 26.76
C ASP A 302 30.85 1.21 25.40
N ASP A 303 29.75 0.82 24.74
CA ASP A 303 29.79 0.34 23.33
C ASP A 303 30.00 1.49 22.33
N ILE A 304 30.06 2.73 22.83
CA ILE A 304 30.74 3.84 22.17
C ILE A 304 32.24 3.61 22.34
N CYS A 305 32.80 2.67 21.55
CA CYS A 305 34.25 2.59 21.34
C CYS A 305 35.10 2.18 22.56
N SER A 306 34.72 1.19 23.38
CA SER A 306 35.67 0.57 24.33
C SER A 306 36.37 -0.64 23.72
N ASP A 307 37.40 -0.32 22.95
CA ASP A 307 38.77 -0.78 23.13
C ASP A 307 39.45 -0.63 21.78
N ALA A 308 40.11 0.52 21.61
CA ALA A 308 41.18 0.62 20.65
C ALA A 308 42.11 -0.56 20.94
N ALA A 309 42.09 -1.57 20.06
CA ALA A 309 43.14 -2.58 20.06
C ALA A 309 44.46 -1.80 20.15
N PRO A 310 45.31 -2.07 21.16
CA PRO A 310 46.50 -1.26 21.39
C PRO A 310 47.24 -1.14 20.07
N PRO A 311 47.65 0.07 19.67
CA PRO A 311 48.27 0.28 18.37
C PRO A 311 49.38 -0.75 18.26
N ALA A 312 49.27 -1.65 17.27
CA ALA A 312 50.37 -2.53 16.97
C ALA A 312 51.57 -1.60 16.74
N LEU A 313 52.60 -1.74 17.56
CA LEU A 313 53.77 -0.85 17.63
C LEU A 313 54.51 -0.69 16.29
N SER A 314 54.08 -1.39 15.24
CA SER A 314 54.57 -1.36 13.87
C SER A 314 53.46 -1.45 12.81
N SER A 315 52.32 -0.78 13.00
CA SER A 315 51.27 -0.75 11.98
C SER A 315 51.71 0.06 10.75
N THR A 316 51.89 -0.59 9.59
CA THR A 316 52.10 0.06 8.30
C THR A 316 50.84 0.74 7.74
N ASP A 317 49.70 0.53 8.39
CA ASP A 317 48.41 1.08 7.99
C ASP A 317 48.36 2.58 8.26
N MET A 318 48.35 3.39 7.19
CA MET A 318 48.30 4.85 7.30
C MET A 318 47.04 5.36 8.00
N PHE A 319 45.90 4.65 7.87
CA PHE A 319 44.65 5.05 8.51
C PHE A 319 44.69 4.92 10.02
N SER A 320 45.57 4.07 10.57
CA SER A 320 45.73 3.92 12.02
C SER A 320 46.19 5.22 12.71
N LYS A 321 46.86 6.12 11.97
CA LYS A 321 47.35 7.41 12.44
C LYS A 321 46.27 8.48 12.56
N PHE A 322 45.10 8.29 11.93
CA PHE A 322 44.03 9.28 12.01
C PHE A 322 43.29 9.23 13.35
N PRO A 323 42.85 10.39 13.87
CA PRO A 323 41.87 10.45 14.95
C PRO A 323 40.58 9.72 14.60
N GLN A 324 39.82 9.33 15.63
CA GLN A 324 38.59 8.55 15.45
C GLN A 324 37.52 9.33 14.68
N GLU A 325 37.49 10.65 14.82
CA GLU A 325 36.58 11.58 14.16
C GLU A 325 36.81 11.56 12.64
N ILE A 326 38.08 11.59 12.21
CA ILE A 326 38.44 11.54 10.78
C ILE A 326 38.10 10.17 10.18
N LYS A 327 38.34 9.10 10.94
CA LYS A 327 37.94 7.74 10.51
C LYS A 327 36.42 7.64 10.35
N LEU A 328 35.66 8.23 11.27
CA LEU A 328 34.20 8.25 11.19
C LEU A 328 33.72 9.08 10.00
N GLU A 329 34.33 10.24 9.74
CA GLU A 329 33.99 11.07 8.58
C GLU A 329 34.22 10.31 7.27
N ILE A 330 35.36 9.62 7.13
CA ILE A 330 35.63 8.74 5.98
C ILE A 330 34.51 7.70 5.84
N LEU A 331 34.15 7.02 6.93
CA LEU A 331 33.09 6.01 6.91
C LEU A 331 31.72 6.58 6.52
N LEU A 332 31.39 7.81 6.90
CA LEU A 332 30.12 8.45 6.57
C LEU A 332 29.99 8.81 5.08
N GLN A 333 31.11 8.94 4.36
CA GLN A 333 31.11 9.18 2.92
C GLN A 333 30.97 7.90 2.08
N LEU A 334 31.09 6.73 2.69
CA LEU A 334 31.08 5.43 2.01
C LEU A 334 29.75 4.71 2.19
N ASP A 335 29.36 3.90 1.20
CA ASP A 335 28.23 2.98 1.33
C ASP A 335 28.58 1.73 2.14
N SER A 336 27.56 0.94 2.50
CA SER A 336 27.77 -0.31 3.25
C SER A 336 28.74 -1.29 2.57
N TRP A 337 28.83 -1.28 1.24
CA TRP A 337 29.68 -2.19 0.47
C TRP A 337 31.15 -1.76 0.52
N ASP A 338 31.41 -0.47 0.28
CA ASP A 338 32.74 0.13 0.40
C ASP A 338 33.25 0.05 1.84
N ILE A 339 32.39 0.24 2.84
CA ILE A 339 32.76 0.03 4.24
C ILE A 339 33.19 -1.42 4.48
N ALA A 340 32.47 -2.40 3.92
CA ALA A 340 32.85 -3.81 4.06
C ALA A 340 34.22 -4.09 3.44
N ASN A 341 34.51 -3.55 2.25
CA ASN A 341 35.80 -3.69 1.60
C ASN A 341 36.94 -2.96 2.32
N LEU A 342 36.65 -1.77 2.86
CA LEU A 342 37.60 -0.99 3.65
C LEU A 342 38.02 -1.74 4.91
N ARG A 343 37.09 -2.45 5.56
CA ARG A 343 37.35 -3.30 6.73
C ARG A 343 38.26 -4.49 6.44
N LEU A 344 38.21 -5.01 5.23
CA LEU A 344 39.10 -6.08 4.77
C LEU A 344 40.51 -5.54 4.48
N SER A 345 40.58 -4.31 3.96
CA SER A 345 41.82 -3.66 3.53
C SER A 345 42.59 -3.00 4.69
N SER A 346 41.92 -2.48 5.71
CA SER A 346 42.52 -1.74 6.82
C SER A 346 41.95 -2.18 8.17
N ARG A 347 42.84 -2.45 9.13
CA ARG A 347 42.43 -2.87 10.48
C ARG A 347 41.84 -1.71 11.27
N ALA A 348 42.16 -0.48 10.90
CA ALA A 348 41.69 0.74 11.54
C ALA A 348 40.15 0.89 11.53
N PHE A 349 39.45 0.20 10.61
CA PHE A 349 38.00 0.29 10.45
C PHE A 349 37.23 -0.95 10.93
N ARG A 350 37.89 -1.92 11.59
CA ARG A 350 37.21 -3.17 12.00
C ARG A 350 36.07 -2.95 12.99
N HIS A 351 36.27 -2.01 13.92
CA HIS A 351 35.29 -1.61 14.92
C HIS A 351 34.48 -0.43 14.39
N LEU A 352 33.17 -0.62 14.27
CA LEU A 352 32.25 0.38 13.73
C LEU A 352 31.28 0.84 14.82
N PRO A 353 31.09 2.15 15.03
CA PRO A 353 30.21 2.66 16.07
C PRO A 353 28.73 2.57 15.68
N GLN A 354 27.83 2.49 16.66
CA GLN A 354 26.37 2.50 16.44
C GLN A 354 25.89 3.77 15.71
N SER A 355 26.56 4.90 15.93
CA SER A 355 26.27 6.16 15.23
C SER A 355 26.44 6.06 13.72
N LEU A 356 27.39 5.27 13.23
CA LEU A 356 27.57 5.00 11.81
C LEU A 356 26.36 4.21 11.27
N PHE A 357 26.00 3.11 11.94
CA PHE A 357 24.88 2.28 11.49
C PHE A 357 23.53 3.00 11.51
N TYR A 358 23.34 3.93 12.46
CA TYR A 358 22.21 4.86 12.42
C TYR A 358 22.20 5.70 11.15
N GLN A 359 23.30 6.38 10.83
CA GLN A 359 23.41 7.23 9.64
C GLN A 359 23.23 6.42 8.34
N LEU A 360 23.84 5.23 8.26
CA LEU A 360 23.64 4.32 7.14
C LEU A 360 22.17 3.87 7.02
N THR A 361 21.47 3.70 8.15
CA THR A 361 20.04 3.32 8.14
C THR A 361 19.19 4.43 7.55
N LEU A 362 19.43 5.69 7.95
CA LEU A 362 18.72 6.83 7.37
C LEU A 362 18.98 6.98 5.88
N ARG A 363 20.24 6.84 5.47
CA ARG A 363 20.64 7.04 4.07
C ARG A 363 20.18 5.92 3.15
N GLU A 364 20.31 4.66 3.57
CA GLU A 364 20.08 3.49 2.71
C GLU A 364 18.70 2.85 2.88
N LEU A 365 18.04 3.09 4.03
CA LEU A 365 16.71 2.58 4.34
C LEU A 365 15.75 3.73 4.70
N PRO A 366 15.64 4.82 3.89
CA PRO A 366 14.79 5.96 4.24
C PRO A 366 13.28 5.61 4.28
N TRP A 367 12.90 4.49 3.67
CA TRP A 367 11.56 3.91 3.77
C TRP A 367 11.27 3.24 5.13
N LEU A 368 12.24 3.12 6.04
CA LEU A 368 12.04 2.67 7.42
C LEU A 368 11.67 3.86 8.31
N TYR A 369 10.38 4.20 8.37
CA TYR A 369 9.86 5.39 9.07
C TYR A 369 10.21 5.42 10.55
N GLU A 370 10.18 4.23 11.15
CA GLU A 370 10.45 4.00 12.56
C GLU A 370 11.86 4.46 12.97
N ALA A 371 12.78 4.65 12.01
CA ALA A 371 14.13 5.16 12.27
C ALA A 371 14.24 6.70 12.35
N TRP A 372 13.29 7.46 11.81
CA TRP A 372 13.47 8.92 11.64
C TRP A 372 12.23 9.79 11.83
N THR A 373 11.03 9.22 11.92
CA THR A 373 9.80 10.01 12.09
C THR A 373 8.83 9.40 13.07
N SER A 374 8.30 10.26 13.96
CA SER A 374 7.17 9.95 14.83
C SER A 374 5.83 10.43 14.26
N LEU A 375 5.82 10.94 13.01
CA LEU A 375 4.58 11.41 12.40
C LEU A 375 3.58 10.25 12.36
N PRO A 376 2.33 10.45 12.77
CA PRO A 376 1.36 9.38 12.82
C PRO A 376 0.80 9.10 11.42
N LEU A 377 0.35 7.88 11.18
CA LEU A 377 -0.26 7.47 9.91
C LEU A 377 -1.65 8.11 9.78
N SER A 378 -2.03 8.47 8.55
CA SER A 378 -3.37 8.99 8.24
C SER A 378 -4.47 8.05 8.73
N PHE A 379 -5.60 8.61 9.12
CA PHE A 379 -6.83 7.84 9.36
C PHE A 379 -7.22 6.96 8.15
N PHE A 380 -7.04 7.45 6.93
CA PHE A 380 -7.49 6.76 5.72
C PHE A 380 -6.76 5.43 5.47
N VAL A 381 -5.63 5.17 6.16
CA VAL A 381 -4.94 3.88 6.12
C VAL A 381 -5.37 2.92 7.24
N THR A 382 -6.33 3.31 8.07
CA THR A 382 -6.74 2.51 9.25
C THR A 382 -8.15 1.96 9.13
N THR A 383 -8.83 2.21 8.02
CA THR A 383 -10.23 1.86 7.81
C THR A 383 -10.52 1.57 6.34
N THR A 384 -11.67 0.96 6.06
CA THR A 384 -12.15 0.66 4.70
C THR A 384 -13.42 1.43 4.36
N ALA A 385 -13.76 1.49 3.07
CA ALA A 385 -15.01 2.13 2.64
C ALA A 385 -16.25 1.42 3.21
N VAL A 386 -16.21 0.08 3.32
CA VAL A 386 -17.27 -0.72 3.93
C VAL A 386 -17.50 -0.37 5.40
N GLU A 387 -16.43 -0.16 6.17
CA GLU A 387 -16.54 0.23 7.58
C GLU A 387 -17.16 1.62 7.72
N GLN A 388 -16.66 2.59 6.97
CA GLN A 388 -17.19 3.96 6.96
C GLN A 388 -18.65 3.99 6.52
N ARG A 389 -19.01 3.21 5.49
CA ARG A 389 -20.39 3.07 5.04
C ARG A 389 -21.31 2.50 6.12
N ARG A 390 -20.88 1.46 6.84
CA ARG A 390 -21.70 0.86 7.92
C ARG A 390 -21.98 1.86 9.04
N ILE A 391 -20.98 2.68 9.40
CA ILE A 391 -21.15 3.73 10.40
C ILE A 391 -22.15 4.77 9.88
N GLY A 392 -21.97 5.24 8.65
CA GLY A 392 -22.88 6.22 8.03
C GLY A 392 -24.32 5.73 7.87
N GLN A 393 -24.51 4.48 7.43
CA GLN A 393 -25.83 3.85 7.31
C GLN A 393 -26.54 3.77 8.65
N ARG A 394 -25.84 3.29 9.68
CA ARG A 394 -26.42 3.16 11.03
C ARG A 394 -26.78 4.50 11.63
N LEU A 395 -25.98 5.54 11.38
CA LEU A 395 -26.31 6.90 11.80
C LEU A 395 -27.55 7.43 11.07
N GLY A 396 -27.66 7.18 9.76
CA GLY A 396 -28.83 7.51 8.96
C GLY A 396 -30.11 6.82 9.45
N GLU A 397 -30.05 5.52 9.75
CA GLU A 397 -31.17 4.74 10.32
C GLU A 397 -31.65 5.34 11.65
N ILE A 398 -30.73 5.68 12.55
CA ILE A 398 -31.07 6.29 13.85
C ILE A 398 -31.70 7.67 13.65
N ASN A 399 -31.17 8.48 12.74
CA ASN A 399 -31.71 9.82 12.47
C ASN A 399 -33.11 9.77 11.82
N GLN A 400 -33.35 8.78 10.97
CA GLN A 400 -34.69 8.52 10.42
C GLN A 400 -35.67 8.10 11.52
N GLU A 401 -35.28 7.20 12.42
CA GLU A 401 -36.11 6.79 13.56
C GLU A 401 -36.42 7.98 14.48
N ILE A 402 -35.43 8.84 14.78
CA ILE A 402 -35.63 10.06 15.56
C ILE A 402 -36.67 10.97 14.88
N SER A 403 -36.56 11.13 13.56
CA SER A 403 -37.45 11.99 12.79
C SER A 403 -38.88 11.45 12.74
N ALA A 404 -39.04 10.14 12.53
CA ALA A 404 -40.33 9.45 12.55
C ALA A 404 -41.02 9.60 13.92
N ARG A 405 -40.31 9.30 15.01
CA ARG A 405 -40.83 9.43 16.39
C ARG A 405 -41.21 10.85 16.79
N ARG A 406 -40.50 11.86 16.27
CA ARG A 406 -40.86 13.27 16.46
C ARG A 406 -42.10 13.68 15.67
N SER A 407 -42.37 13.00 14.56
CA SER A 407 -43.51 13.29 13.70
C SER A 407 -44.78 12.64 14.23
N ASP A 408 -44.64 11.45 14.83
CA ASP A 408 -45.70 10.68 15.49
C ASP A 408 -45.81 10.98 17.00
N ASP A 409 -45.25 12.11 17.47
CA ASP A 409 -45.19 12.42 18.90
C ASP A 409 -46.59 12.65 19.48
N ASP A 410 -47.03 11.71 20.31
CA ASP A 410 -48.31 11.74 21.02
C ASP A 410 -48.21 12.46 22.39
N GLY A 411 -47.03 13.00 22.73
CA GLY A 411 -46.73 13.61 24.02
C GLY A 411 -46.47 12.59 25.13
N SER A 412 -46.33 11.30 24.81
CA SER A 412 -45.99 10.25 25.76
C SER A 412 -44.57 10.44 26.31
N GLU A 413 -44.45 10.34 27.63
CA GLU A 413 -43.16 10.35 28.32
C GLU A 413 -42.24 9.20 27.86
N GLU A 414 -42.81 8.08 27.44
CA GLU A 414 -42.06 6.95 26.87
C GLU A 414 -41.40 7.30 25.53
N ASN A 415 -42.12 8.01 24.65
CA ASN A 415 -41.58 8.45 23.36
C ASN A 415 -40.47 9.49 23.54
N ALA A 416 -40.65 10.43 24.48
CA ALA A 416 -39.64 11.43 24.83
C ALA A 416 -38.34 10.78 25.37
N VAL A 417 -38.45 9.75 26.21
CA VAL A 417 -37.30 9.00 26.74
C VAL A 417 -36.55 8.27 25.62
N GLU A 418 -37.26 7.59 24.71
CA GLU A 418 -36.61 6.86 23.61
C GLU A 418 -35.97 7.81 22.59
N ILE A 419 -36.60 8.94 22.25
CA ILE A 419 -35.98 9.98 21.41
C ILE A 419 -34.66 10.46 22.06
N LYS A 420 -34.66 10.74 23.36
CA LYS A 420 -33.45 11.15 24.08
C LYS A 420 -32.37 10.07 24.06
N ARG A 421 -32.75 8.79 24.17
CA ARG A 421 -31.83 7.65 24.06
C ARG A 421 -31.21 7.57 22.67
N LEU A 422 -32.02 7.69 21.62
CA LEU A 422 -31.57 7.66 20.22
C LEU A 422 -30.66 8.84 19.89
N VAL A 423 -31.00 10.06 20.32
CA VAL A 423 -30.14 11.25 20.16
C VAL A 423 -28.79 11.04 20.86
N THR A 424 -28.80 10.51 22.07
CA THR A 424 -27.55 10.19 22.80
C THR A 424 -26.74 9.14 22.05
N TRP A 425 -27.40 8.16 21.45
CA TRP A 425 -26.73 7.10 20.69
C TRP A 425 -26.16 7.61 19.35
N ALA A 426 -26.90 8.45 18.63
CA ALA A 426 -26.45 9.13 17.42
C ALA A 426 -25.22 10.00 17.72
N ALA A 427 -25.27 10.82 18.77
CA ALA A 427 -24.14 11.64 19.20
C ALA A 427 -22.91 10.79 19.56
N LYS A 428 -23.08 9.63 20.22
CA LYS A 428 -21.98 8.68 20.48
C LYS A 428 -21.41 8.08 19.20
N LEU A 429 -22.24 7.80 18.18
CA LEU A 429 -21.78 7.27 16.90
C LEU A 429 -21.08 8.33 16.05
N GLU A 430 -21.58 9.56 16.05
CA GLU A 430 -20.93 10.72 15.43
C GLU A 430 -19.59 11.01 16.10
N GLU A 431 -19.54 11.02 17.43
CA GLU A 431 -18.28 11.19 18.15
C GLU A 431 -17.31 10.05 17.85
N ARG A 432 -17.77 8.81 17.76
CA ARG A 432 -16.93 7.69 17.31
C ARG A 432 -16.43 7.87 15.87
N ARG A 433 -17.24 8.43 14.97
CA ARG A 433 -16.84 8.75 13.59
C ARG A 433 -15.82 9.90 13.59
N LYS A 434 -16.01 10.96 14.38
CA LYS A 434 -15.05 12.07 14.51
C LYS A 434 -13.74 11.61 15.15
N GLN A 435 -13.80 10.82 16.22
CA GLN A 435 -12.65 10.17 16.83
C GLN A 435 -11.98 9.13 15.93
N SER A 436 -12.68 8.61 14.92
CA SER A 436 -12.07 7.68 13.97
C SER A 436 -11.01 8.37 13.13
N TYR A 437 -11.13 9.66 12.82
CA TYR A 437 -10.10 10.46 12.15
C TYR A 437 -8.79 10.62 12.95
N LYS A 438 -8.65 9.98 14.11
CA LYS A 438 -7.40 9.94 14.86
C LYS A 438 -6.34 9.16 14.09
N THR A 439 -5.17 9.76 13.99
CA THR A 439 -3.99 9.21 13.35
C THR A 439 -3.39 8.07 14.19
N THR A 440 -2.76 7.10 13.54
CA THR A 440 -2.10 5.97 14.25
C THR A 440 -0.65 6.31 14.54
N PRO A 441 -0.18 6.30 15.80
CA PRO A 441 1.19 6.66 16.11
C PRO A 441 2.20 5.68 15.49
N VAL A 442 3.30 6.23 14.98
CA VAL A 442 4.47 5.45 14.55
C VAL A 442 5.48 5.48 15.70
N ARG A 443 6.00 4.30 16.08
CA ARG A 443 7.02 4.21 17.12
C ARG A 443 8.37 4.65 16.55
N LEU A 444 8.83 5.83 16.99
CA LEU A 444 10.17 6.30 16.70
C LEU A 444 11.19 5.56 17.57
N LEU A 445 12.18 4.94 16.93
CA LEU A 445 13.32 4.33 17.57
C LEU A 445 14.24 5.42 18.15
N ASP A 446 14.63 5.27 19.41
CA ASP A 446 15.57 6.21 20.02
C ASP A 446 16.98 5.98 19.45
N ARG A 447 17.65 7.08 19.11
CA ARG A 447 18.97 7.05 18.49
C ARG A 447 20.03 6.38 19.37
N ARG A 448 19.94 6.54 20.70
CA ARG A 448 20.97 6.13 21.66
C ARG A 448 20.71 4.75 22.25
N SER A 449 19.45 4.36 22.42
CA SER A 449 19.06 3.08 23.04
C SER A 449 18.77 1.97 22.03
N THR A 450 18.86 2.23 20.73
CA THR A 450 18.64 1.23 19.68
C THR A 450 19.95 0.61 19.20
N ASN A 451 20.01 -0.72 19.14
CA ASN A 451 21.10 -1.44 18.49
C ASN A 451 20.92 -1.42 16.97
N TRP A 452 21.46 -0.40 16.30
CA TRP A 452 21.33 -0.19 14.86
C TRP A 452 22.00 -1.28 14.02
N THR A 453 23.10 -1.86 14.50
CA THR A 453 23.74 -3.00 13.83
C THR A 453 22.83 -4.22 13.83
N GLN A 454 22.24 -4.55 14.98
CA GLN A 454 21.31 -5.67 15.11
C GLN A 454 20.05 -5.45 14.29
N LEU A 455 19.50 -4.23 14.28
CA LEU A 455 18.34 -3.86 13.45
C LEU A 455 18.59 -4.17 11.98
N ARG A 456 19.71 -3.71 11.42
CA ARG A 456 20.05 -3.98 10.02
C ARG A 456 20.24 -5.47 9.76
N GLY A 457 20.87 -6.19 10.70
CA GLY A 457 21.07 -7.64 10.62
C GLY A 457 19.75 -8.42 10.60
N GLU A 458 18.82 -8.09 11.50
CA GLU A 458 17.51 -8.73 11.61
C GLU A 458 16.63 -8.42 10.39
N LEU A 459 16.63 -7.17 9.91
CA LEU A 459 15.92 -6.79 8.69
C LEU A 459 16.43 -7.56 7.46
N ALA A 460 17.75 -7.72 7.33
CA ALA A 460 18.34 -8.50 6.25
C ALA A 460 17.98 -10.00 6.36
N ARG A 461 18.10 -10.57 7.55
CA ARG A 461 17.82 -11.99 7.83
C ARG A 461 16.37 -12.36 7.57
N ARG A 462 15.43 -11.48 7.94
CA ARG A 462 13.98 -11.72 7.85
C ARG A 462 13.33 -11.04 6.65
N TRP A 463 14.10 -10.54 5.68
CA TRP A 463 13.58 -9.77 4.55
C TRP A 463 12.45 -10.49 3.77
N GLY A 464 12.58 -11.81 3.60
CA GLY A 464 11.57 -12.64 2.94
C GLY A 464 10.25 -12.75 3.71
N GLU A 465 10.27 -12.59 5.04
CA GLU A 465 9.11 -12.65 5.93
C GLU A 465 8.37 -11.31 6.04
N LEU A 466 8.91 -10.24 5.48
CA LEU A 466 8.38 -8.87 5.59
C LEU A 466 7.85 -8.34 4.25
N PRO A 467 6.81 -8.97 3.65
CA PRO A 467 6.31 -8.57 2.34
C PRO A 467 5.80 -7.12 2.32
N GLY A 468 5.23 -6.63 3.42
CA GLY A 468 4.81 -5.23 3.55
C GLY A 468 5.99 -4.25 3.49
N LEU A 469 7.14 -4.61 4.08
CA LEU A 469 8.34 -3.77 4.04
C LEU A 469 9.00 -3.77 2.66
N ARG A 470 8.99 -4.93 1.98
CA ARG A 470 9.37 -5.05 0.57
C ARG A 470 8.50 -4.15 -0.32
N ASN A 471 7.18 -4.15 -0.09
CA ASN A 471 6.27 -3.28 -0.83
C ASN A 471 6.52 -1.81 -0.51
N ARG A 472 6.73 -1.46 0.77
CA ARG A 472 7.04 -0.10 1.21
C ARG A 472 8.29 0.45 0.51
N ARG A 473 9.37 -0.32 0.45
CA ARG A 473 10.60 0.04 -0.30
C ARG A 473 10.32 0.26 -1.77
N ARG A 474 9.56 -0.64 -2.41
CA ARG A 474 9.21 -0.52 -3.84
C ARG A 474 8.41 0.75 -4.11
N ILE A 475 7.35 1.00 -3.33
CA ILE A 475 6.50 2.18 -3.48
C ILE A 475 7.30 3.45 -3.21
N TRP A 476 8.17 3.46 -2.19
CA TRP A 476 9.06 4.57 -1.91
C TRP A 476 9.91 4.94 -3.13
N ASN A 477 10.52 3.94 -3.79
CA ASN A 477 11.30 4.17 -4.99
C ASN A 477 10.44 4.74 -6.13
N SER A 478 9.20 4.25 -6.30
CA SER A 478 8.25 4.84 -7.26
C SER A 478 7.92 6.30 -6.90
N CYS A 479 7.77 6.64 -5.61
CA CYS A 479 7.53 8.02 -5.18
C CYS A 479 8.73 8.93 -5.47
N GLN A 480 9.97 8.48 -5.24
CA GLN A 480 11.17 9.26 -5.61
C GLN A 480 11.22 9.54 -7.10
N GLU A 481 10.95 8.51 -7.91
CA GLU A 481 10.96 8.57 -9.37
C GLU A 481 9.85 9.47 -9.95
N ILE A 482 8.68 9.52 -9.28
CA ILE A 482 7.60 10.49 -9.55
C ILE A 482 8.10 11.91 -9.28
N MET A 483 8.72 12.14 -8.13
CA MET A 483 9.22 13.46 -7.73
C MET A 483 10.35 13.94 -8.66
N ASP A 484 11.27 13.06 -9.03
CA ASP A 484 12.35 13.35 -9.99
C ASP A 484 11.79 13.78 -11.36
N ARG A 485 10.76 13.10 -11.85
CA ARG A 485 10.08 13.49 -13.10
C ARG A 485 9.32 14.81 -12.97
N ALA A 486 8.58 14.99 -11.88
CA ALA A 486 7.81 16.20 -11.64
C ALA A 486 8.70 17.46 -11.59
N GLU A 487 9.93 17.34 -11.12
CA GLU A 487 10.93 18.42 -11.13
C GLU A 487 11.41 18.81 -12.54
N THR A 488 11.26 17.92 -13.53
CA THR A 488 11.60 18.24 -14.93
C THR A 488 10.50 19.00 -15.67
N ILE A 489 9.29 19.09 -15.09
CA ILE A 489 8.15 19.82 -15.68
C ILE A 489 8.37 21.33 -15.45
N PRO A 490 8.47 22.15 -16.51
CA PRO A 490 8.72 23.59 -16.39
C PRO A 490 7.71 24.30 -15.49
N THR A 491 8.19 25.27 -14.73
CA THR A 491 7.37 26.02 -13.79
C THR A 491 6.52 27.12 -14.44
N GLU A 492 6.72 27.44 -15.72
CA GLU A 492 5.98 28.54 -16.39
C GLU A 492 4.54 28.17 -16.79
N GLU A 493 4.16 26.89 -16.70
CA GLU A 493 2.76 26.44 -16.72
C GLU A 493 2.13 26.40 -15.31
N ARG A 494 2.81 26.96 -14.28
CA ARG A 494 2.32 26.93 -12.87
C ARG A 494 1.35 28.05 -12.49
N ASP A 495 1.09 29.02 -13.38
CA ASP A 495 0.22 30.19 -13.14
C ASP A 495 -1.10 30.20 -13.95
N ASP A 496 -1.42 29.13 -14.70
CA ASP A 496 -2.75 29.00 -15.33
C ASP A 496 -3.80 28.47 -14.33
N ASP A 497 -3.99 29.21 -13.24
CA ASP A 497 -5.21 29.18 -12.41
C ASP A 497 -6.40 29.91 -13.11
N GLN A 498 -6.34 30.10 -14.44
CA GLN A 498 -7.39 30.71 -15.27
C GLN A 498 -7.71 29.89 -16.54
N GLY A 499 -7.82 28.57 -16.43
CA GLY A 499 -7.97 27.70 -17.61
C GLY A 499 -9.17 26.74 -17.68
N LEU A 500 -9.98 26.58 -16.63
CA LEU A 500 -11.07 25.57 -16.62
C LEU A 500 -12.47 26.16 -16.36
N GLY A 501 -12.63 27.48 -16.50
CA GLY A 501 -13.91 28.19 -16.32
C GLY A 501 -14.79 28.31 -17.58
N GLN A 502 -14.52 27.60 -18.68
CA GLN A 502 -15.24 27.79 -19.95
C GLN A 502 -15.67 26.49 -20.65
N TRP A 503 -16.24 25.53 -19.93
CA TRP A 503 -17.06 24.48 -20.58
C TRP A 503 -18.27 24.14 -19.71
N ILE A 504 -19.13 25.13 -19.47
CA ILE A 504 -20.54 24.90 -19.12
C ILE A 504 -21.38 25.75 -20.08
N ALA A 505 -21.80 25.13 -21.17
CA ALA A 505 -22.98 25.50 -21.93
C ALA A 505 -23.36 24.31 -22.82
N TYR A 506 -24.19 23.41 -22.28
CA TYR A 506 -25.46 22.90 -22.82
C TYR A 506 -25.88 21.62 -22.10
#